data_AF-A0A087TUF7-F1
#
_entry.id   AF-A0A087TUF7-F1
#
_cell.length_a   1.000
_cell.length_b   1.000
_cell.length_c   1.000
_cell.angle_alpha   90.00
_cell.angle_beta   90.00
_cell.angle_gamma   90.00
#
_symmetry.space_group_name_H-M   'P 1'
#
loop_
_entity.id
_entity.type
_entity.pdbx_description
1 polymer ?
#
loop_
_entity_poly.entity_id
_entity_poly.type
_entity_poly.pdbx_seq_one_letter_code
_entity_poly.pdbx_strand_id
1 'polypeptide(L)'
;MPAQARMCIERPHLIVAIGDGVKMGKLECQKQFRYRRWNCTALGSEHVFTPVLVVGSREAAYTYAVVSAGVTYVITQACSRGKLRNCGCDTSRDGMLDAEGGWKWGGCSADIRYGMRMGRQFLDA
;
A
#
# COMPACT_ATOMS: atom_id res chain seq x y z
N MET A 1 6.61 -4.71 23.29
CA MET A 1 6.51 -3.45 22.51
C MET A 1 5.29 -3.52 21.60
N PRO A 2 4.57 -2.41 21.36
CA PRO A 2 3.50 -2.35 20.36
C PRO A 2 3.99 -2.82 18.99
N ALA A 3 3.13 -3.50 18.22
CA ALA A 3 3.51 -4.12 16.95
C ALA A 3 4.02 -3.09 15.92
N GLN A 4 3.36 -1.93 15.82
CA GLN A 4 3.78 -0.82 14.96
C GLN A 4 5.16 -0.26 15.38
N ALA A 5 5.42 -0.10 16.69
CA ALA A 5 6.70 0.40 17.19
C ALA A 5 7.87 -0.53 16.87
N ARG A 6 7.66 -1.85 16.95
CA ARG A 6 8.66 -2.84 16.53
C ARG A 6 8.99 -2.71 15.05
N MET A 7 7.97 -2.57 14.20
CA MET A 7 8.17 -2.42 12.75
C MET A 7 8.93 -1.13 12.39
N CYS A 8 8.70 -0.04 13.13
CA CYS A 8 9.46 1.21 12.98
C CYS A 8 10.95 1.04 13.24
N ILE A 9 11.33 0.24 14.24
CA ILE A 9 12.73 -0.01 14.58
C ILE A 9 13.36 -0.98 13.58
N GLU A 10 12.67 -2.08 13.25
CA GLU A 10 13.22 -3.14 12.41
C GLU A 10 13.28 -2.77 10.92
N ARG A 11 12.32 -1.98 10.42
CA ARG A 11 12.16 -1.68 8.98
C ARG A 11 11.84 -0.21 8.71
N PRO A 12 12.75 0.74 9.02
CA PRO A 12 12.48 2.17 8.87
C PRO A 12 12.14 2.59 7.43
N HIS A 13 12.84 2.04 6.42
CA HIS A 13 12.55 2.33 5.01
C HIS A 13 11.15 1.87 4.58
N LEU A 14 10.67 0.76 5.14
CA LEU A 14 9.32 0.27 4.86
C LEU A 14 8.27 1.22 5.45
N ILE A 15 8.48 1.75 6.65
CA ILE A 15 7.57 2.71 7.26
C ILE A 15 7.45 3.99 6.44
N VAL A 16 8.56 4.48 5.88
CA VAL A 16 8.53 5.63 4.97
C VAL A 16 7.67 5.33 3.74
N ALA A 17 7.87 4.16 3.12
CA ALA A 17 7.05 3.73 1.98
C ALA A 17 5.57 3.56 2.34
N ILE A 18 5.25 3.07 3.54
CA ILE A 18 3.88 2.99 4.06
C ILE A 18 3.28 4.40 4.19
N GLY A 19 4.02 5.35 4.76
CA GLY A 19 3.58 6.76 4.87
C GLY A 19 3.27 7.38 3.51
N ASP A 20 4.14 7.15 2.52
CA ASP A 20 3.90 7.59 1.14
C ASP A 20 2.65 6.93 0.54
N GLY A 21 2.43 5.65 0.82
CA GLY A 21 1.23 4.91 0.40
C GLY A 21 -0.06 5.43 1.02
N VAL A 22 -0.04 5.78 2.30
CA VAL A 22 -1.20 6.41 2.95
C VAL A 22 -1.49 7.78 2.37
N LYS A 23 -0.45 8.60 2.15
CA LYS A 23 -0.58 9.91 1.49
C LYS A 23 -1.18 9.78 0.10
N MET A 24 -0.73 8.79 -0.68
CA MET A 24 -1.28 8.48 -1.99
C MET A 24 -2.77 8.12 -1.92
N GLY A 25 -3.15 7.23 -0.99
CA GLY A 25 -4.55 6.85 -0.79
C GLY A 25 -5.44 8.02 -0.38
N LYS A 26 -4.95 8.92 0.50
CA LYS A 26 -5.65 10.15 0.88
C LYS A 26 -5.87 11.08 -0.32
N LEU A 27 -4.83 11.30 -1.14
CA LEU A 27 -4.93 12.13 -2.34
C LEU A 27 -5.96 11.57 -3.34
N GLU A 28 -5.96 10.25 -3.52
CA GLU A 28 -6.95 9.59 -4.39
C GLU A 28 -8.37 9.71 -3.81
N CYS A 29 -8.55 9.54 -2.49
CA CYS A 29 -9.84 9.80 -1.83
C CYS A 29 -10.35 11.22 -2.11
N GLN A 30 -9.50 12.23 -1.88
CA GLN A 30 -9.85 13.64 -2.11
C GLN A 30 -10.22 13.90 -3.57
N LYS A 31 -9.50 13.28 -4.50
CA LYS A 31 -9.81 13.37 -5.93
C LYS A 31 -11.17 12.76 -6.27
N GLN A 32 -11.47 11.58 -5.74
CA GLN A 32 -12.72 10.85 -6.00
C GLN A 32 -13.94 11.57 -5.40
N PHE A 33 -13.77 12.21 -4.24
CA PHE A 33 -14.84 12.87 -3.51
C PHE A 33 -14.83 14.41 -3.63
N ARG A 34 -14.05 14.99 -4.56
CA ARG A 34 -13.87 16.44 -4.70
C ARG A 34 -15.15 17.28 -4.87
N TYR A 35 -16.23 16.67 -5.36
CA TYR A 35 -17.54 17.32 -5.56
C TYR A 35 -18.63 16.75 -4.65
N ARG A 36 -18.27 16.08 -3.56
CA ARG A 36 -19.19 15.54 -2.56
C ARG A 36 -19.14 16.38 -1.29
N ARG A 37 -20.22 16.33 -0.49
CA ARG A 37 -20.30 17.04 0.81
C ARG A 37 -19.18 16.60 1.75
N TRP A 38 -18.90 15.30 1.77
CA TRP A 38 -17.70 14.73 2.37
C TRP A 38 -16.63 14.58 1.29
N ASN A 39 -15.52 15.31 1.41
CA ASN A 39 -14.49 15.44 0.37
C ASN A 39 -13.11 14.92 0.80
N CYS A 40 -13.06 14.03 1.81
CA CYS A 40 -11.82 13.45 2.32
C CYS A 40 -10.80 14.46 2.90
N THR A 41 -11.16 15.69 3.26
CA THR A 41 -10.18 16.67 3.83
C THR A 41 -9.90 16.44 5.31
N ALA A 42 -10.89 15.94 6.07
CA ALA A 42 -10.76 15.57 7.48
C ALA A 42 -9.82 14.37 7.73
N LEU A 43 -9.41 13.67 6.66
CA LEU A 43 -8.43 12.60 6.69
C LEU A 43 -7.05 13.16 7.06
N GLY A 44 -6.69 13.17 8.34
CA GLY A 44 -5.31 13.44 8.77
C GLY A 44 -4.99 14.92 9.02
N SER A 45 -5.75 15.58 9.90
CA SER A 45 -5.31 16.84 10.52
C SER A 45 -4.25 16.64 11.60
N GLU A 46 -4.11 15.44 12.20
CA GLU A 46 -3.07 15.18 13.23
C GLU A 46 -2.31 13.85 13.08
N HIS A 47 -2.87 12.81 12.45
CA HIS A 47 -2.20 11.51 12.37
C HIS A 47 -2.37 10.82 11.02
N VAL A 48 -1.24 10.55 10.35
CA VAL A 48 -1.18 9.83 9.06
C VAL A 48 -1.49 8.33 9.21
N PHE A 49 -1.35 7.78 10.43
CA PHE A 49 -1.43 6.33 10.67
C PHE A 49 -2.60 5.88 11.57
N THR A 50 -3.48 6.79 11.98
CA THR A 50 -4.57 6.47 12.93
C THR A 50 -5.85 6.07 12.19
N PRO A 51 -6.66 5.13 12.70
CA PRO A 51 -7.93 4.75 12.08
C PRO A 51 -8.83 5.97 11.97
N VAL A 52 -9.17 6.34 10.73
CA VAL A 52 -9.70 7.69 10.48
C VAL A 52 -11.14 7.86 10.95
N LEU A 53 -11.90 6.79 11.16
CA LEU A 53 -13.33 6.92 11.44
C LEU A 53 -13.73 5.96 12.57
N VAL A 54 -13.96 6.54 13.75
CA VAL A 54 -14.57 5.88 14.93
C VAL A 54 -15.99 5.37 14.62
N VAL A 55 -16.60 5.86 13.53
CA VAL A 55 -17.96 5.53 13.09
C VAL A 55 -17.92 4.61 11.87
N GLY A 56 -18.63 3.49 11.93
CA GLY A 56 -18.84 2.60 10.79
C GLY A 56 -19.71 3.26 9.70
N SER A 57 -19.09 4.00 8.79
CA SER A 57 -19.74 4.66 7.66
C SER A 57 -19.25 4.13 6.31
N ARG A 58 -19.98 4.44 5.22
CA ARG A 58 -19.57 4.07 3.86
C ARG A 58 -18.27 4.78 3.47
N GLU A 59 -18.10 6.01 3.92
CA GLU A 59 -16.91 6.83 3.75
C GLU A 59 -15.71 6.25 4.50
N ALA A 60 -15.94 5.65 5.68
CA ALA A 60 -14.92 4.93 6.44
C ALA A 60 -14.42 3.68 5.72
N ALA A 61 -15.35 2.86 5.24
CA ALA A 61 -15.03 1.68 4.47
C ALA A 61 -14.23 2.02 3.20
N TYR A 62 -14.66 3.06 2.46
CA TYR A 62 -13.95 3.52 1.27
C TYR A 62 -12.54 4.01 1.60
N THR A 63 -12.41 4.83 2.65
CA THR A 63 -11.12 5.36 3.12
C THR A 63 -10.14 4.24 3.42
N TYR A 64 -10.56 3.27 4.24
CA TYR A 64 -9.69 2.17 4.64
C TYR A 64 -9.27 1.33 3.42
N ALA A 65 -10.20 1.10 2.48
CA ALA A 65 -9.90 0.39 1.23
C ALA A 65 -8.89 1.15 0.35
N VAL A 66 -9.10 2.44 0.09
CA VAL A 66 -8.21 3.23 -0.80
C VAL A 66 -6.82 3.46 -0.18
N VAL A 67 -6.75 3.65 1.14
CA VAL A 67 -5.48 3.75 1.86
C VAL A 67 -4.74 2.42 1.84
N SER A 68 -5.41 1.30 2.12
CA SER A 68 -4.80 -0.04 2.04
C SER A 68 -4.29 -0.36 0.65
N ALA A 69 -5.04 0.03 -0.40
CA ALA A 69 -4.62 -0.10 -1.78
C ALA A 69 -3.38 0.77 -2.09
N GLY A 70 -3.37 2.03 -1.62
CA GLY A 70 -2.23 2.93 -1.76
C GLY A 70 -0.95 2.40 -1.10
N VAL A 71 -1.06 1.89 0.13
CA VAL A 71 0.06 1.25 0.84
C VAL A 71 0.57 0.02 0.10
N THR A 72 -0.33 -0.88 -0.29
CA THR A 72 0.03 -2.09 -1.05
C THR A 72 0.76 -1.72 -2.35
N TYR A 73 0.22 -0.77 -3.10
CA TYR A 73 0.79 -0.32 -4.38
C TYR A 73 2.19 0.25 -4.20
N VAL A 74 2.39 1.17 -3.25
CA VAL A 74 3.68 1.81 -3.03
C VAL A 74 4.73 0.82 -2.54
N ILE A 75 4.40 -0.10 -1.63
CA ILE A 75 5.33 -1.13 -1.17
C ILE A 75 5.75 -2.01 -2.34
N THR A 76 4.79 -2.56 -3.09
CA THR A 76 5.08 -3.43 -4.24
C THR A 76 5.91 -2.70 -5.28
N GLN A 77 5.58 -1.45 -5.61
CA GLN A 77 6.35 -0.65 -6.55
C GLN A 77 7.78 -0.36 -6.06
N ALA A 78 7.95 -0.07 -4.77
CA ALA A 78 9.27 0.18 -4.19
C ALA A 78 10.14 -1.09 -4.17
N CYS A 79 9.54 -2.25 -3.91
CA CYS A 79 10.20 -3.55 -4.01
C CYS A 79 10.65 -3.85 -5.45
N SER A 80 9.77 -3.71 -6.44
CA SER A 80 10.10 -3.92 -7.85
C SER A 80 11.18 -2.97 -8.37
N ARG A 81 11.33 -1.79 -7.76
CA ARG A 81 12.37 -0.81 -8.09
C ARG A 81 13.66 -0.99 -7.28
N GLY A 82 13.74 -2.00 -6.41
CA GLY A 82 14.90 -2.22 -5.53
C GLY A 82 15.12 -1.12 -4.48
N LYS A 83 14.10 -0.31 -4.16
CA LYS A 83 14.17 0.75 -3.14
C LYS A 83 14.01 0.24 -1.71
N LEU A 84 13.46 -0.96 -1.54
CA LEU A 84 13.27 -1.62 -0.25
C LEU A 84 14.16 -2.85 -0.15
N ARG A 85 14.65 -3.13 1.07
CA ARG A 85 15.44 -4.34 1.38
C ARG A 85 14.52 -5.50 1.75
N ASN A 86 14.95 -6.73 1.47
CA ASN A 86 14.23 -7.97 1.79
C ASN A 86 12.92 -8.17 1.02
N CYS A 87 12.80 -7.58 -0.17
CA CYS A 87 11.77 -7.85 -1.16
C CYS A 87 12.31 -7.56 -2.56
N GLY A 88 11.56 -7.94 -3.60
CA GLY A 88 11.97 -7.77 -4.99
C GLY A 88 10.83 -8.01 -5.97
N CYS A 89 11.17 -8.49 -7.16
CA CYS A 89 10.23 -8.87 -8.20
C CYS A 89 9.61 -10.25 -7.91
N ASP A 90 8.39 -10.48 -8.38
CA ASP A 90 7.82 -11.82 -8.46
C ASP A 90 8.48 -12.59 -9.60
N THR A 91 9.22 -13.64 -9.27
CA THR A 91 9.93 -14.49 -10.24
C THR A 91 9.18 -15.79 -10.55
N SER A 92 7.94 -15.96 -10.06
CA SER A 92 7.18 -17.21 -10.18
C SER A 92 6.93 -17.66 -11.63
N ARG A 93 6.94 -16.71 -12.58
CA ARG A 93 6.80 -16.97 -14.01
C ARG A 93 8.02 -16.57 -14.82
N ASP A 94 9.09 -16.08 -14.18
CA ASP A 94 10.24 -15.57 -14.92
C ASP A 94 10.85 -16.67 -15.81
N GLY A 95 11.04 -16.33 -17.07
CA GLY A 95 11.57 -17.24 -18.06
C GLY A 95 10.57 -18.25 -18.65
N MET A 96 9.34 -18.32 -18.17
CA MET A 96 8.31 -19.21 -18.75
C MET A 96 7.86 -18.68 -20.12
N LEU A 97 7.60 -19.58 -21.07
CA LEU A 97 6.89 -19.23 -22.30
C LEU A 97 5.40 -19.04 -21.99
N ASP A 98 4.74 -18.17 -22.75
CA ASP A 98 3.29 -18.11 -22.76
C ASP A 98 2.70 -19.41 -23.34
N ALA A 99 1.42 -19.67 -23.09
CA ALA A 99 0.73 -20.90 -23.49
C ALA A 99 0.76 -21.18 -25.01
N GLU A 100 0.78 -20.14 -25.82
CA GLU A 100 0.84 -20.16 -27.29
C GLU A 100 2.29 -20.02 -27.81
N GLY A 101 3.26 -19.76 -26.93
CA GLY A 101 4.68 -19.63 -27.27
C GLY A 101 5.06 -18.36 -28.02
N GLY A 102 4.17 -17.36 -28.11
CA GLY A 102 4.40 -16.11 -28.81
C GLY A 102 5.30 -15.13 -28.04
N TRP A 103 5.37 -15.26 -26.71
CA TRP A 103 6.26 -14.45 -25.87
C TRP A 103 6.76 -15.20 -24.63
N LYS A 104 7.80 -14.65 -24.00
CA LYS A 104 8.44 -15.17 -22.79
C LYS A 104 8.28 -14.18 -21.66
N TRP A 105 7.87 -14.66 -20.49
CA TRP A 105 7.87 -13.88 -19.25
C TRP A 105 9.29 -13.42 -18.92
N GLY A 106 9.42 -12.16 -18.56
CA GLY A 106 10.69 -11.56 -18.18
C GLY A 106 10.51 -10.18 -17.55
N GLY A 107 11.62 -9.57 -17.16
CA GLY A 107 11.63 -8.27 -16.49
C GLY A 107 11.34 -8.40 -14.99
N CYS A 108 10.65 -7.40 -14.43
CA CYS A 108 10.35 -7.37 -13.00
C CYS A 108 8.84 -7.33 -12.78
N SER A 109 8.25 -8.50 -12.53
CA SER A 109 6.84 -8.58 -12.14
C SER A 109 6.63 -8.06 -10.72
N ALA A 110 5.48 -7.44 -10.48
CA ALA A 110 5.12 -6.86 -9.19
C ALA A 110 4.73 -7.95 -8.17
N ASP A 111 5.45 -8.05 -7.04
CA ASP A 111 5.03 -8.92 -5.93
C ASP A 111 3.94 -8.24 -5.08
N ILE A 112 2.69 -8.36 -5.55
CA ILE A 112 1.51 -7.81 -4.87
C ILE A 112 1.25 -8.55 -3.55
N ARG A 113 1.58 -9.85 -3.48
CA ARG A 113 1.36 -10.66 -2.27
C ARG A 113 2.22 -10.15 -1.11
N TYR A 114 3.47 -9.78 -1.39
CA TYR A 114 4.33 -9.13 -0.41
C TYR A 114 3.75 -7.78 0.04
N GLY A 115 3.36 -6.91 -0.90
CA GLY A 115 2.77 -5.61 -0.59
C GLY A 115 1.54 -5.71 0.32
N MET A 116 0.61 -6.61 -0.01
CA MET A 116 -0.60 -6.84 0.79
C MET A 116 -0.28 -7.33 2.21
N ARG A 117 0.70 -8.24 2.34
CA ARG A 117 1.10 -8.80 3.63
C ARG A 117 1.69 -7.72 4.54
N MET A 118 2.60 -6.91 4.03
CA MET A 118 3.23 -5.83 4.79
C MET A 118 2.23 -4.71 5.11
N GLY A 119 1.34 -4.38 4.16
CA GLY A 119 0.26 -3.41 4.39
C GLY A 119 -0.68 -3.81 5.53
N ARG A 120 -1.16 -5.06 5.53
CA ARG A 120 -1.99 -5.60 6.63
C ARG A 120 -1.27 -5.59 7.97
N GLN A 121 -0.01 -6.06 8.00
CA GLN A 121 0.78 -6.09 9.24
C GLN A 121 0.97 -4.72 9.89
N PHE A 122 0.87 -3.62 9.14
CA PHE A 122 0.99 -2.27 9.70
C PHE A 122 -0.37 -1.62 9.99
N LEU A 123 -1.33 -1.75 9.06
CA LEU A 123 -2.65 -1.11 9.17
C LEU A 123 -3.56 -1.80 10.19
N ASP A 124 -3.35 -3.09 10.46
CA ASP A 124 -4.18 -3.91 11.38
C ASP A 124 -3.50 -4.19 12.73
N ALA A 125 -2.32 -3.60 12.96
CA ALA A 125 -1.50 -3.78 14.17
C ALA A 125 -1.82 -2.78 15.28
#